data_AF-A0A839PY68-F1
#
_entry.id   AF-A0A839PY68-F1
#
_cell.length_a   1.000
_cell.length_b   1.000
_cell.length_c   1.000
_cell.angle_alpha   90.00
_cell.angle_beta   90.00
_cell.angle_gamma   90.00
#
_symmetry.space_group_name_H-M   'P 1'
#
loop_
_entity.id
_entity.type
_entity.pdbx_description
1 polymer ?
#
loop_
_entity_poly.entity_id
_entity_poly.type
_entity_poly.pdbx_seq_one_letter_code
_entity_poly.pdbx_strand_id
1 'polypeptide(L)'
;MQPEADSEHLLVYPDRDSADEVADELAAVAYEHGYAEVRVVREALAGEDDSEDHEWAVYVRVPRRSEGEDAVVAGRLAALAEQHGGWYDPQP
;
A
#
# COMPACT_ATOMS: atom_id res chain seq x y z
N MET A 1 3.57 7.24 26.56
CA MET A 1 4.01 6.17 25.65
C MET A 1 4.03 6.82 24.28
N GLN A 2 5.23 7.05 23.73
CA GLN A 2 5.34 7.53 22.35
C GLN A 2 4.72 6.43 21.47
N PRO A 3 3.89 6.74 20.47
CA PRO A 3 3.34 5.71 19.61
C PRO A 3 4.52 5.00 18.95
N GLU A 4 4.70 3.73 19.29
CA GLU A 4 5.69 2.85 18.68
C GLU A 4 5.24 2.65 17.23
N ALA A 5 6.01 3.17 16.27
CA ALA A 5 5.59 3.40 14.89
C ALA A 5 4.93 2.18 14.22
N ASP A 6 3.76 2.41 13.62
CA ASP A 6 3.05 1.46 12.76
C ASP A 6 3.90 1.12 11.52
N SER A 7 3.70 -0.07 10.93
CA SER A 7 4.31 -0.38 9.63
C SER A 7 3.47 0.26 8.52
N GLU A 8 4.14 1.00 7.65
CA GLU A 8 3.53 1.71 6.52
C GLU A 8 3.94 1.02 5.23
N HIS A 9 2.94 0.72 4.40
CA HIS A 9 3.11 -0.02 3.17
C HIS A 9 2.44 0.73 2.03
N LEU A 10 3.02 0.66 0.85
CA LEU A 10 2.56 1.39 -0.30
C LEU A 10 2.56 0.49 -1.53
N LEU A 11 1.44 0.46 -2.26
CA LEU A 11 1.30 -0.32 -3.49
C LEU A 11 1.03 0.67 -4.63
N VAL A 12 1.95 0.80 -5.57
CA VAL A 12 1.90 1.81 -6.62
C VAL A 12 1.45 1.18 -7.93
N TYR A 13 0.57 1.89 -8.64
CA TYR A 13 -0.12 1.46 -9.84
C TYR A 13 -0.08 2.55 -10.92
N PRO A 14 -0.05 2.15 -12.21
CA PRO A 14 -0.10 3.08 -13.32
C PRO A 14 -1.47 3.78 -13.44
N ASP A 15 -2.54 3.12 -13.01
CA ASP A 15 -3.91 3.60 -13.16
C ASP A 15 -4.64 3.66 -11.83
N ARG A 16 -5.53 4.66 -11.68
CA ARG A 16 -6.40 4.80 -10.52
C ARG A 16 -7.29 3.59 -10.31
N ASP A 17 -7.83 3.05 -11.40
CA ASP A 17 -8.79 1.96 -11.38
C ASP A 17 -8.17 0.73 -10.68
N SER A 18 -6.94 0.38 -11.04
CA SER A 18 -6.17 -0.68 -10.37
C SER A 18 -5.93 -0.40 -8.89
N ALA A 19 -5.60 0.84 -8.53
CA ALA A 19 -5.41 1.24 -7.13
C ALA A 19 -6.72 1.18 -6.33
N ASP A 20 -7.85 1.56 -6.94
CA ASP A 20 -9.17 1.55 -6.29
C ASP A 20 -9.65 0.12 -6.02
N GLU A 21 -9.54 -0.76 -7.02
CA GLU A 21 -9.85 -2.20 -6.89
C GLU A 21 -9.04 -2.83 -5.75
N VAL A 22 -7.73 -2.61 -5.72
CA VAL A 22 -6.86 -3.16 -4.68
C VAL A 22 -7.18 -2.57 -3.31
N ALA A 23 -7.48 -1.27 -3.24
CA ALA A 23 -7.87 -0.64 -1.98
C ALA A 23 -9.20 -1.20 -1.44
N ASP A 24 -10.18 -1.47 -2.31
CA ASP A 24 -11.45 -2.10 -1.90
C ASP A 24 -11.23 -3.54 -1.41
N GLU A 25 -10.41 -4.33 -2.12
CA GLU A 25 -10.05 -5.69 -1.70
C GLU A 25 -9.33 -5.69 -0.34
N LEU A 26 -8.36 -4.79 -0.15
CA LEU A 26 -7.65 -4.64 1.11
C LEU A 26 -8.57 -4.14 2.24
N ALA A 27 -9.47 -3.21 1.95
CA ALA A 27 -10.45 -2.71 2.91
C ALA A 27 -11.44 -3.80 3.34
N ALA A 28 -11.85 -4.69 2.41
CA ALA A 28 -12.73 -5.81 2.70
C ALA A 28 -12.10 -6.78 3.70
N VAL A 29 -10.79 -7.04 3.57
CA VAL A 29 -10.05 -7.93 4.47
C VAL A 29 -9.35 -7.19 5.63
N ALA A 30 -9.44 -5.86 5.68
CA ALA A 30 -8.75 -5.03 6.67
C ALA A 30 -9.14 -5.37 8.10
N TYR A 31 -10.42 -5.63 8.34
CA TYR A 31 -10.90 -6.00 9.66
C TYR A 31 -10.37 -7.38 10.10
N GLU A 32 -10.29 -8.33 9.17
CA GLU A 32 -9.80 -9.70 9.43
C GLU A 32 -8.28 -9.72 9.67
N HIS A 33 -7.54 -8.94 8.90
CA HIS A 33 -6.09 -8.81 9.01
C HIS A 33 -5.63 -7.74 10.00
N GLY A 34 -6.56 -6.98 10.58
CA GLY A 34 -6.27 -5.90 11.52
C GLY A 34 -5.44 -4.78 10.91
N TYR A 35 -5.70 -4.41 9.65
CA TYR A 35 -5.11 -3.21 9.05
C TYR A 35 -5.70 -1.97 9.73
N ALA A 36 -4.83 -1.04 10.12
CA ALA A 36 -5.21 0.18 10.82
C ALA A 36 -5.84 1.20 9.87
N GLU A 37 -5.33 1.32 8.64
CA GLU A 37 -5.82 2.25 7.63
C GLU A 37 -5.53 1.71 6.23
N VAL A 38 -6.47 1.87 5.30
CA VAL A 38 -6.29 1.62 3.86
C VAL A 38 -6.84 2.83 3.11
N ARG A 39 -6.05 3.43 2.23
CA ARG A 39 -6.49 4.58 1.43
C ARG A 39 -5.75 4.66 0.10
N VAL A 40 -6.44 5.09 -0.93
CA VAL A 40 -5.82 5.45 -2.21
C VAL A 40 -5.20 6.85 -2.07
N VAL A 41 -3.90 6.96 -2.33
CA VAL A 41 -3.15 8.20 -2.42
C VAL A 41 -2.71 8.42 -3.86
N ARG A 42 -2.66 9.67 -4.29
CA ARG A 42 -2.04 10.05 -5.56
C ARG A 42 -0.64 10.53 -5.23
N GLU A 43 0.37 9.77 -5.62
CA GLU A 43 1.75 10.23 -5.46
C GLU A 43 2.15 11.07 -6.66
N ALA A 44 2.50 12.32 -6.39
CA ALA A 44 3.35 13.05 -7.31
C ALA A 44 4.77 12.58 -7.01
N LEU A 45 5.24 11.53 -7.70
CA LEU A 45 6.68 11.31 -7.76
C LEU A 45 7.27 12.65 -8.22
N ALA A 46 8.18 13.19 -7.42
CA ALA A 46 8.82 14.48 -7.68
C ALA A 46 9.79 14.30 -8.87
N GLY A 47 9.24 14.09 -10.06
CA GLY A 47 9.96 14.10 -11.32
C GLY A 47 10.06 15.52 -11.82
N GLU A 48 11.29 16.04 -11.87
CA GLU A 48 11.65 17.31 -12.51
C GLU A 48 11.48 17.31 -14.05
N ASP A 49 10.62 16.48 -14.63
CA ASP A 49 10.42 16.40 -16.07
C ASP A 49 8.92 16.32 -16.39
N ASP A 50 8.40 17.37 -17.02
CA ASP A 50 7.04 17.60 -17.53
C ASP A 50 6.48 16.45 -18.40
N SER A 51 6.24 15.29 -17.80
CA SER A 51 5.36 14.24 -18.32
C SER A 51 4.38 13.88 -17.21
N GLU A 52 3.13 14.28 -17.42
CA GLU A 52 2.02 14.28 -16.46
C GLU A 52 1.49 12.87 -16.12
N ASP A 53 2.37 11.87 -15.96
CA ASP A 53 1.97 10.54 -15.50
C ASP A 53 1.76 10.61 -13.98
N HIS A 54 0.52 10.82 -13.60
CA HIS A 54 0.10 10.75 -12.21
C HIS A 54 0.00 9.29 -11.79
N GLU A 55 0.95 8.85 -10.97
CA GLU A 55 0.92 7.52 -10.38
C GLU A 55 -0.03 7.46 -9.19
N TRP A 56 -0.79 6.36 -9.11
CA TRP A 56 -1.76 6.12 -8.05
C TRP A 56 -1.22 5.04 -7.13
N ALA A 57 -1.33 5.23 -5.83
CA ALA A 57 -0.85 4.25 -4.87
C ALA A 57 -1.89 3.96 -3.79
N VAL A 58 -1.80 2.79 -3.19
CA VAL A 58 -2.62 2.36 -2.06
C VAL A 58 -1.73 2.35 -0.83
N TYR A 59 -2.00 3.26 0.09
CA TYR A 59 -1.36 3.31 1.38
C TYR A 59 -2.09 2.39 2.35
N VAL A 60 -1.34 1.50 2.98
CA VAL A 60 -1.82 0.55 3.98
C VAL A 60 -1.00 0.73 5.26
N ARG A 61 -1.69 1.05 6.36
CA ARG A 61 -1.08 1.09 7.69
C ARG A 61 -1.43 -0.18 8.44
N VAL A 62 -0.41 -0.82 9.00
CA VAL A 62 -0.55 -2.05 9.78
C VAL A 62 0.00 -1.78 11.17
N PRO A 63 -0.78 -2.06 12.24
CA PRO A 63 -0.28 -1.91 13.60
C PRO A 63 0.89 -2.88 13.81
N ARG A 64 1.92 -2.45 14.54
CA ARG A 64 3.14 -3.24 14.72
C ARG A 64 2.82 -4.69 15.14
N ARG A 65 3.21 -5.64 14.30
CA ARG A 65 3.11 -7.09 14.55
C ARG A 65 4.48 -7.65 14.92
N SER A 66 4.53 -8.96 15.17
CA SER A 66 5.82 -9.67 15.25
C SER A 66 6.51 -9.65 13.88
N GLU A 67 7.84 -9.65 13.86
CA GLU A 67 8.66 -9.56 12.62
C GLU A 67 8.29 -10.64 11.58
N GLY A 68 7.89 -11.83 12.03
CA GLY A 68 7.39 -12.90 11.15
C GLY A 68 6.00 -12.65 10.55
N GLU A 69 5.13 -11.91 11.22
CA GLU A 69 3.81 -11.53 10.68
C GLU A 69 3.92 -10.36 9.70
N ASP A 70 4.81 -9.40 9.98
CA ASP A 70 5.09 -8.27 9.10
C ASP A 70 5.57 -8.75 7.72
N ALA A 71 6.52 -9.69 7.70
CA ALA A 71 7.00 -10.31 6.46
C ALA A 71 5.88 -11.05 5.68
N VAL A 72 4.91 -11.66 6.39
CA VAL A 72 3.75 -12.32 5.75
C VAL A 72 2.81 -11.30 5.13
N VAL A 73 2.57 -10.17 5.80
CA VAL A 73 1.76 -9.08 5.26
C VAL A 73 2.46 -8.45 4.05
N ALA A 74 3.75 -8.11 4.17
CA ALA A 74 4.55 -7.59 3.07
C ALA A 74 4.52 -8.51 1.84
N GLY A 75 4.69 -9.83 2.03
CA GLY A 75 4.60 -10.80 0.93
C GLY A 75 3.21 -10.87 0.28
N ARG A 76 2.13 -10.69 1.05
CA ARG A 76 0.77 -10.63 0.50
C ARG A 76 0.53 -9.35 -0.30
N LEU A 77 0.96 -8.21 0.24
CA LEU A 77 0.84 -6.91 -0.43
C LEU A 77 1.64 -6.88 -1.73
N ALA A 78 2.86 -7.43 -1.72
CA ALA A 78 3.68 -7.60 -2.92
C ALA A 78 2.97 -8.44 -3.99
N ALA A 79 2.44 -9.61 -3.62
CA ALA A 79 1.68 -10.44 -4.54
C ALA A 79 0.43 -9.74 -5.08
N LEU A 80 -0.27 -8.95 -4.25
CA LEU A 80 -1.44 -8.18 -4.67
C LEU A 80 -1.08 -7.06 -5.65
N ALA A 81 0.03 -6.35 -5.40
CA ALA A 81 0.57 -5.37 -6.33
C ALA A 81 0.88 -6.00 -7.69
N GLU A 82 1.65 -7.09 -7.71
CA GLU A 82 2.02 -7.78 -8.95
C GLU A 82 0.79 -8.32 -9.72
N GLN A 83 -0.23 -8.82 -9.02
CA GLN A 83 -1.46 -9.32 -9.64
C GLN A 83 -2.24 -8.24 -10.41
N HIS A 84 -2.22 -7.00 -9.92
CA HIS A 84 -2.89 -5.86 -10.55
C HIS A 84 -1.95 -5.03 -11.45
N GLY A 85 -0.74 -5.53 -11.72
CA GLY A 85 0.25 -4.85 -12.56
C GLY A 85 0.92 -3.64 -11.92
N GLY A 86 0.87 -3.54 -10.59
CA GLY A 86 1.58 -2.55 -9.79
C GLY A 86 2.86 -3.09 -9.17
N TRP A 87 3.49 -2.27 -8.33
CA TRP A 87 4.66 -2.64 -7.54
C TRP A 87 4.45 -2.27 -6.07
N TYR A 88 5.11 -3.02 -5.18
CA TYR A 88 5.00 -2.83 -3.74
C TYR A 88 6.26 -2.17 -3.19
N ASP A 89 6.06 -1.10 -2.43
CA ASP A 89 7.07 -0.42 -1.67
C ASP A 89 6.89 -0.67 -0.15
N PRO A 90 7.86 -1.33 0.51
CA PRO A 90 7.82 -1.61 1.94
C PRO A 90 8.24 -0.42 2.83
N GLN A 91 8.74 0.69 2.27
CA GLN A 91 9.27 1.84 3.01
C GLN A 91 8.95 3.16 2.28
N PRO A 92 7.68 3.59 2.26
CA PRO A 92 7.25 4.84 1.65
C PRO A 92 7.82 6.09 2.36
#